data_AF-A0A5D0CV33-F1
#
_entry.id   AF-A0A5D0CV33-F1
#
_cell.length_a   1.000
_cell.length_b   1.000
_cell.length_c   1.000
_cell.angle_alpha   90.00
_cell.angle_beta   90.00
_cell.angle_gamma   90.00
#
_symmetry.space_group_name_H-M   'P 1'
#
loop_
_entity.id
_entity.type
_entity.pdbx_description
1 polymer ?
#
loop_
_entity_poly.entity_id
_entity_poly.type
_entity_poly.pdbx_seq_one_letter_code
_entity_poly.pdbx_strand_id
1 'polypeptide(L)'
;MKKWITAIALTSLLTSLTLGCSSKDDGSGAHKEEAAPPPAKTQLGNIDTGAIANKADDHLDEQKHVADIEKLSPFFGFANADGSQIIVTGQEAGLETSLSEYDHIIGEGGKTYGVRFANWQTGSDQSSGRETANNFANLEGYVFDILDGKAAPNETYYVVKKQDFDLESLLEITPPAQTGTDAELEAEETLKENISLMRDRDVTQIWTLAGIGSERKLYLVRFADKGKDRLFSIALFNGENFLFRDYPAVAEDDISVWRVDDGGEVSPGMFPLLLAAETKQGLLLGMSWWGAEGVNSFFLLEDGENLGELDIKYGRYTSP
;
A
#
# COMPACT_ATOMS: atom_id res chain seq x y z
N MET A 1 -18.67 -49.17 3.89
CA MET A 1 -19.96 -48.96 3.16
C MET A 1 -20.53 -47.65 3.67
N LYS A 2 -20.73 -46.55 2.96
CA LYS A 2 -20.88 -46.24 1.53
C LYS A 2 -20.06 -44.97 1.24
N LYS A 3 -19.33 -44.95 0.12
CA LYS A 3 -18.68 -43.74 -0.43
C LYS A 3 -19.72 -42.99 -1.26
N TRP A 4 -19.84 -41.69 -1.06
CA TRP A 4 -20.54 -40.80 -1.99
C TRP A 4 -19.47 -40.07 -2.81
N ILE A 5 -19.46 -40.38 -4.11
CA ILE A 5 -18.69 -39.69 -5.13
C ILE A 5 -19.68 -38.74 -5.80
N THR A 6 -19.43 -37.44 -5.72
CA THR A 6 -20.13 -36.45 -6.54
C THR A 6 -19.10 -35.87 -7.49
N ALA A 7 -19.30 -36.12 -8.77
CA ALA A 7 -18.59 -35.53 -9.89
C ALA A 7 -19.60 -34.70 -10.71
N ILE A 8 -19.07 -33.93 -11.68
CA ILE A 8 -19.75 -33.22 -12.80
C ILE A 8 -20.09 -31.75 -12.44
N ALA A 9 -19.77 -30.72 -13.22
CA ALA A 9 -19.07 -30.59 -14.50
C ALA A 9 -18.47 -29.18 -14.64
N LEU A 10 -17.33 -29.12 -15.32
CA LEU A 10 -16.70 -27.91 -15.84
C LEU A 10 -17.32 -27.62 -17.22
N THR A 11 -17.94 -26.45 -17.40
CA THR A 11 -18.44 -26.02 -18.72
C THR A 11 -17.66 -24.80 -19.16
N SER A 12 -16.68 -25.03 -20.04
CA SER A 12 -15.96 -24.03 -20.79
C SER A 12 -16.84 -23.54 -21.94
N LEU A 13 -17.05 -22.23 -22.07
CA LEU A 13 -17.57 -21.63 -23.30
C LEU A 13 -16.50 -20.72 -23.90
N LEU A 14 -15.88 -21.24 -24.95
CA LEU A 14 -14.99 -20.55 -25.88
C LEU A 14 -15.86 -20.02 -27.02
N THR A 15 -15.89 -18.71 -27.27
CA THR A 15 -16.52 -18.16 -28.47
C THR A 15 -15.51 -17.31 -29.21
N SER A 16 -14.85 -17.92 -30.18
CA SER A 16 -14.02 -17.28 -31.19
C SER A 16 -14.91 -16.80 -32.33
N LEU A 17 -14.82 -15.52 -32.70
CA LEU A 17 -15.29 -15.02 -33.99
C LEU A 17 -14.08 -14.48 -34.75
N THR A 18 -13.70 -15.23 -35.77
CA THR A 18 -12.79 -14.83 -36.86
C THR A 18 -13.59 -14.73 -38.15
N LEU A 19 -13.02 -13.98 -39.12
CA LEU A 19 -13.34 -13.78 -40.55
C LEU A 19 -13.87 -12.37 -40.83
N GLY A 20 -13.32 -11.56 -41.73
CA GLY A 20 -12.18 -11.72 -42.65
C GLY A 20 -12.17 -10.63 -43.73
N CYS A 21 -10.97 -10.41 -44.34
CA CYS A 21 -10.65 -10.06 -45.76
C CYS A 21 -11.42 -8.91 -46.48
N SER A 22 -10.89 -8.12 -47.43
CA SER A 22 -9.63 -8.03 -48.20
C SER A 22 -9.77 -6.87 -49.24
N SER A 23 -8.65 -6.50 -49.89
CA SER A 23 -8.40 -5.74 -51.15
C SER A 23 -8.02 -4.25 -51.00
N LYS A 24 -6.81 -3.80 -51.35
CA LYS A 24 -6.02 -3.69 -52.62
C LYS A 24 -6.32 -2.40 -53.41
N ASP A 25 -5.38 -1.45 -53.46
CA ASP A 25 -4.49 -1.19 -54.61
C ASP A 25 -3.69 0.13 -54.49
N ASP A 26 -2.41 0.01 -54.84
CA ASP A 26 -1.49 0.88 -55.58
C ASP A 26 -1.52 2.42 -55.53
N GLY A 27 -0.31 2.99 -55.35
CA GLY A 27 -0.02 4.38 -55.66
C GLY A 27 1.44 4.77 -55.42
N SER A 28 2.30 4.60 -56.43
CA SER A 28 3.71 5.02 -56.41
C SER A 28 3.87 6.55 -56.45
N GLY A 29 4.87 7.09 -55.76
CA GLY A 29 5.33 8.47 -55.93
C GLY A 29 6.72 8.67 -55.33
N ALA A 30 7.74 8.66 -56.18
CA ALA A 30 9.14 8.88 -55.83
C ALA A 30 9.46 10.38 -55.69
N HIS A 31 10.28 10.74 -54.71
CA HIS A 31 11.13 11.94 -54.74
C HIS A 31 12.52 11.62 -54.16
N LYS A 32 13.55 12.11 -54.87
CA LYS A 32 14.99 12.02 -54.60
C LYS A 32 15.48 13.14 -53.68
N GLU A 33 16.52 12.86 -52.88
CA GLU A 33 17.75 13.64 -52.60
C GLU A 33 18.49 12.93 -51.44
N GLU A 34 19.68 12.34 -51.58
CA GLU A 34 21.06 12.84 -51.77
C GLU A 34 21.83 13.10 -50.44
N ALA A 35 23.15 12.77 -50.46
CA ALA A 35 24.24 12.94 -49.48
C ALA A 35 24.46 11.77 -48.47
N ALA A 36 25.67 11.29 -48.12
CA ALA A 36 27.07 11.54 -48.48
C ALA A 36 27.94 10.35 -47.94
N PRO A 37 29.20 10.15 -48.39
CA PRO A 37 30.02 8.96 -48.05
C PRO A 37 30.77 9.07 -46.70
N PRO A 38 31.25 7.94 -46.12
CA PRO A 38 31.83 7.92 -44.77
C PRO A 38 33.34 8.21 -44.77
N PRO A 39 33.91 8.82 -43.70
CA PRO A 39 35.36 8.88 -43.56
C PRO A 39 35.92 7.85 -42.56
N ALA A 40 36.87 7.10 -43.09
CA ALA A 40 38.18 6.71 -42.57
C ALA A 40 38.39 6.19 -41.13
N LYS A 41 38.89 4.95 -41.08
CA LYS A 41 39.65 4.36 -39.96
C LYS A 41 40.99 5.08 -39.77
N THR A 42 41.35 5.35 -38.52
CA THR A 42 42.75 5.59 -38.11
C THR A 42 43.03 4.83 -36.82
N GLN A 43 43.97 3.89 -36.87
CA GLN A 43 44.72 3.37 -35.71
C GLN A 43 46.14 3.94 -35.81
N LEU A 44 46.72 4.38 -34.69
CA LEU A 44 47.99 3.88 -34.12
C LEU A 44 48.48 4.81 -33.01
N GLY A 45 48.98 4.21 -31.92
CA GLY A 45 49.79 4.91 -30.93
C GLY A 45 49.83 4.22 -29.57
N ASN A 46 50.66 3.20 -29.43
CA ASN A 46 50.93 2.47 -28.18
C ASN A 46 52.22 3.02 -27.53
N ILE A 47 52.18 3.55 -26.30
CA ILE A 47 53.29 3.79 -25.34
C ILE A 47 52.62 4.04 -23.97
N ASP A 48 53.06 3.62 -22.78
CA ASP A 48 53.89 2.55 -22.23
C ASP A 48 53.50 2.52 -20.73
N THR A 49 53.65 1.34 -20.13
CA THR A 49 53.30 0.91 -18.78
C THR A 49 53.93 1.74 -17.65
N GLY A 50 53.08 2.21 -16.74
CA GLY A 50 53.47 2.76 -15.44
C GLY A 50 52.42 2.40 -14.40
N ALA A 51 52.72 1.38 -13.59
CA ALA A 51 51.88 0.88 -12.51
C ALA A 51 51.56 1.99 -11.50
N ILE A 52 50.27 2.29 -11.33
CA ILE A 52 49.74 2.91 -10.12
C ILE A 52 48.61 2.01 -9.66
N ALA A 53 48.82 1.41 -8.49
CA ALA A 53 47.91 0.47 -7.88
C ALA A 53 46.50 1.06 -7.79
N ASN A 54 45.54 0.43 -8.47
CA ASN A 54 44.13 0.61 -8.17
C ASN A 54 43.92 0.08 -6.77
N LYS A 55 43.84 1.01 -5.83
CA LYS A 55 43.18 0.80 -4.54
C LYS A 55 41.74 0.45 -4.91
N ALA A 56 41.40 -0.82 -4.77
CA ALA A 56 40.02 -1.25 -4.83
C ALA A 56 39.28 -0.47 -3.74
N ASP A 57 38.44 0.48 -4.16
CA ASP A 57 37.36 0.96 -3.32
C ASP A 57 36.45 -0.24 -3.09
N ASP A 58 36.69 -0.90 -1.98
CA ASP A 58 35.74 -1.77 -1.31
C ASP A 58 34.65 -0.85 -0.73
N HIS A 59 33.86 -0.26 -1.62
CA HIS A 59 32.54 0.22 -1.25
C HIS A 59 31.74 -1.03 -0.94
N LEU A 60 31.72 -1.37 0.35
CA LEU A 60 30.77 -2.28 0.95
C LEU A 60 29.40 -1.95 0.35
N ASP A 61 28.92 -2.86 -0.49
CA ASP A 61 27.55 -2.89 -0.99
C ASP A 61 26.68 -2.95 0.28
N GLU A 62 26.13 -1.81 0.70
CA GLU A 62 25.14 -1.79 1.77
C GLU A 62 24.01 -2.70 1.29
N GLN A 63 23.93 -3.88 1.89
CA GLN A 63 22.96 -4.88 1.51
C GLN A 63 21.57 -4.26 1.76
N LYS A 64 20.92 -3.80 0.69
CA LYS A 64 19.64 -3.11 0.78
C LYS A 64 18.63 -4.05 1.44
N HIS A 65 18.20 -3.67 2.64
CA HIS A 65 17.15 -4.39 3.38
C HIS A 65 15.83 -4.26 2.63
N VAL A 66 15.17 -5.39 2.37
CA VAL A 66 13.92 -5.45 1.61
C VAL A 66 12.96 -6.44 2.25
N ALA A 67 11.68 -6.06 2.35
CA ALA A 67 10.60 -6.94 2.73
C ALA A 67 10.25 -7.89 1.56
N ASP A 68 9.92 -9.14 1.93
CA ASP A 68 9.49 -10.17 1.00
C ASP A 68 7.96 -10.21 0.93
N ILE A 69 7.40 -9.73 -0.18
CA ILE A 69 5.95 -9.62 -0.37
C ILE A 69 5.23 -10.98 -0.29
N GLU A 70 5.91 -12.08 -0.62
CA GLU A 70 5.32 -13.43 -0.59
C GLU A 70 5.21 -13.99 0.83
N LYS A 71 5.88 -13.36 1.79
CA LYS A 71 5.94 -13.76 3.20
C LYS A 71 5.18 -12.83 4.13
N LEU A 72 4.45 -11.85 3.58
CA LEU A 72 3.60 -10.97 4.37
C LEU A 72 2.60 -11.81 5.17
N SER A 73 2.61 -11.57 6.48
CA SER A 73 1.58 -12.05 7.40
C SER A 73 0.19 -11.62 6.95
N PRO A 74 -0.84 -12.45 7.15
CA PRO A 74 -2.23 -12.06 6.95
C PRO A 74 -2.85 -11.37 8.18
N PHE A 75 -2.11 -11.23 9.28
CA PHE A 75 -2.67 -10.86 10.57
C PHE A 75 -2.51 -9.38 10.90
N PHE A 76 -3.63 -8.78 11.30
CA PHE A 76 -3.68 -7.51 11.99
C PHE A 76 -4.40 -7.71 13.33
N GLY A 77 -4.10 -6.84 14.28
CA GLY A 77 -4.81 -6.80 15.55
C GLY A 77 -4.95 -5.36 16.02
N PHE A 78 -5.65 -5.15 17.13
CA PHE A 78 -5.74 -3.83 17.74
C PHE A 78 -5.44 -3.84 19.23
N ALA A 79 -4.97 -2.71 19.74
CA ALA A 79 -4.51 -2.59 21.13
C ALA A 79 -5.67 -2.44 22.12
N ASN A 80 -5.48 -3.00 23.32
CA ASN A 80 -6.35 -2.76 24.48
C ASN A 80 -6.23 -1.31 24.99
N ALA A 81 -7.05 -0.97 25.99
CA ALA A 81 -7.18 0.41 26.47
C ALA A 81 -5.91 0.99 27.12
N ASP A 82 -5.03 0.14 27.67
CA ASP A 82 -3.81 0.59 28.34
C ASP A 82 -2.54 0.38 27.50
N GLY A 83 -2.70 -0.13 26.27
CA GLY A 83 -1.63 -0.35 25.31
C GLY A 83 -0.67 -1.48 25.66
N SER A 84 -1.02 -2.35 26.63
CA SER A 84 -0.15 -3.46 27.05
C SER A 84 -0.32 -4.72 26.22
N GLN A 85 -1.44 -4.86 25.50
CA GLN A 85 -1.75 -6.06 24.72
C GLN A 85 -2.40 -5.68 23.40
N ILE A 86 -2.25 -6.54 22.40
CA ILE A 86 -3.08 -6.53 21.19
C ILE A 86 -3.90 -7.81 21.09
N ILE A 87 -5.02 -7.75 20.37
CA ILE A 87 -5.83 -8.92 20.01
C ILE A 87 -5.96 -9.03 18.50
N VAL A 88 -5.73 -10.23 17.97
CA VAL A 88 -6.01 -10.62 16.59
C VAL A 88 -7.36 -11.36 16.56
N THR A 89 -8.34 -10.76 15.91
CA THR A 89 -9.73 -11.22 15.84
C THR A 89 -10.06 -11.83 14.48
N GLY A 90 -11.26 -12.42 14.35
CA GLY A 90 -11.75 -12.98 13.07
C GLY A 90 -11.07 -14.28 12.65
N GLN A 91 -10.35 -14.93 13.56
CA GLN A 91 -9.69 -16.20 13.36
C GLN A 91 -10.42 -17.30 14.14
N GLU A 92 -10.36 -18.54 13.66
CA GLU A 92 -10.82 -19.70 14.43
C GLU A 92 -9.75 -20.14 15.45
N ALA A 93 -10.17 -20.75 16.56
CA ALA A 93 -9.27 -21.39 17.52
C ALA A 93 -8.43 -22.51 16.86
N GLY A 94 -7.25 -22.82 17.41
CA GLY A 94 -6.37 -23.89 16.88
C GLY A 94 -5.13 -23.40 16.13
N LEU A 95 -4.89 -22.10 16.05
CA LEU A 95 -3.69 -21.49 15.44
C LEU A 95 -2.61 -21.14 16.47
N GLU A 96 -2.76 -21.53 17.74
CA GLU A 96 -1.88 -21.11 18.85
C GLU A 96 -0.42 -21.43 18.57
N THR A 97 -0.13 -22.61 18.01
CA THR A 97 1.25 -22.99 17.66
C THR A 97 1.82 -22.09 16.56
N SER A 98 1.05 -21.81 15.52
CA SER A 98 1.48 -20.95 14.41
C SER A 98 1.63 -19.49 14.85
N LEU A 99 0.70 -18.99 15.66
CA LEU A 99 0.70 -17.61 16.15
C LEU A 99 1.77 -17.36 17.23
N SER A 100 2.26 -18.40 17.89
CA SER A 100 3.37 -18.29 18.84
C SER A 100 4.71 -17.87 18.20
N GLU A 101 4.85 -18.01 16.88
CA GLU A 101 6.04 -17.59 16.13
C GLU A 101 6.03 -16.10 15.75
N TYR A 102 4.91 -15.39 15.96
CA TYR A 102 4.82 -13.96 15.71
C TYR A 102 5.34 -13.20 16.92
N ASP A 103 6.34 -12.36 16.68
CA ASP A 103 7.18 -11.78 17.72
C ASP A 103 7.27 -10.26 17.64
N HIS A 104 6.69 -9.63 16.61
CA HIS A 104 6.65 -8.19 16.47
C HIS A 104 5.31 -7.69 15.94
N ILE A 105 5.03 -6.42 16.24
CA ILE A 105 3.93 -5.67 15.66
C ILE A 105 4.44 -4.35 15.09
N ILE A 106 3.78 -3.86 14.04
CA ILE A 106 4.09 -2.59 13.37
C ILE A 106 2.83 -1.73 13.37
N GLY A 107 2.89 -0.56 14.01
CA GLY A 107 1.80 0.41 14.08
C GLY A 107 2.16 1.72 13.40
N GLU A 108 1.26 2.69 13.50
CA GLU A 108 1.34 4.00 12.83
C GLU A 108 2.76 4.63 12.82
N GLY A 109 3.17 5.08 11.64
CA GLY A 109 4.47 5.70 11.41
C GLY A 109 5.64 4.71 11.42
N GLY A 110 5.39 3.42 11.22
CA GLY A 110 6.40 2.36 11.23
C GLY A 110 6.89 1.99 12.63
N LYS A 111 6.18 2.38 13.70
CA LYS A 111 6.59 2.08 15.08
C LYS A 111 6.47 0.58 15.34
N THR A 112 7.56 -0.01 15.83
CA THR A 112 7.62 -1.44 16.10
C THR A 112 7.65 -1.73 17.60
N TYR A 113 7.02 -2.83 17.99
CA TYR A 113 7.09 -3.36 19.36
C TYR A 113 7.36 -4.86 19.31
N GLY A 114 8.21 -5.35 20.20
CA GLY A 114 8.34 -6.78 20.46
C GLY A 114 7.10 -7.27 21.20
N VAL A 115 6.58 -8.42 20.79
CA VAL A 115 5.42 -9.06 21.41
C VAL A 115 5.68 -10.52 21.71
N ARG A 116 4.86 -11.09 22.59
CA ARG A 116 4.82 -12.53 22.83
C ARG A 116 3.38 -12.99 22.84
N PHE A 117 3.11 -14.08 22.13
CA PHE A 117 1.82 -14.74 22.21
C PHE A 117 1.49 -15.13 23.66
N ALA A 118 0.34 -14.68 24.15
CA ALA A 118 -0.12 -14.94 25.51
C ALA A 118 -1.06 -16.14 25.54
N ASN A 119 -2.19 -16.05 24.83
CA ASN A 119 -3.22 -17.08 24.80
C ASN A 119 -4.26 -16.84 23.70
N TRP A 120 -5.06 -17.88 23.45
CA TRP A 120 -6.39 -17.72 22.87
C TRP A 120 -7.38 -17.23 23.94
N GLN A 121 -8.18 -16.23 23.61
CA GLN A 121 -9.26 -15.70 24.44
C GLN A 121 -10.61 -16.13 23.83
N THR A 122 -11.40 -16.93 24.55
CA THR A 122 -12.67 -17.52 24.07
C THR A 122 -13.84 -16.52 23.92
N GLY A 123 -13.60 -15.22 24.16
CA GLY A 123 -14.67 -14.22 24.22
C GLY A 123 -15.66 -14.44 25.38
N SER A 124 -16.65 -13.55 25.51
CA SER A 124 -17.66 -13.65 26.56
C SER A 124 -19.05 -13.20 26.07
N ASP A 125 -20.10 -13.64 26.79
CA ASP A 125 -21.48 -13.22 26.56
C ASP A 125 -21.72 -11.71 26.83
N GLN A 126 -20.72 -11.00 27.37
CA GLN A 126 -20.77 -9.55 27.56
C GLN A 126 -20.19 -8.77 26.36
N SER A 127 -19.77 -9.48 25.31
CA SER A 127 -19.27 -8.84 24.10
C SER A 127 -20.36 -8.02 23.42
N SER A 128 -20.04 -6.77 23.11
CA SER A 128 -20.87 -5.93 22.24
C SER A 128 -20.71 -6.29 20.75
N GLY A 129 -19.81 -7.22 20.40
CA GLY A 129 -19.39 -7.49 19.03
C GLY A 129 -18.51 -6.38 18.42
N ARG A 130 -18.29 -5.28 19.13
CA ARG A 130 -17.47 -4.15 18.69
C ARG A 130 -15.99 -4.46 18.94
N GLU A 131 -15.16 -4.29 17.95
CA GLU A 131 -13.72 -4.52 17.98
C GLU A 131 -12.98 -3.24 18.41
N THR A 132 -13.27 -2.85 19.65
CA THR A 132 -12.71 -1.66 20.28
C THR A 132 -12.00 -2.02 21.58
N ALA A 133 -11.06 -1.17 22.00
CA ALA A 133 -10.34 -1.30 23.27
C ALA A 133 -11.27 -1.47 24.48
N ASN A 134 -12.46 -0.84 24.46
CA ASN A 134 -13.45 -0.94 25.54
C ASN A 134 -14.12 -2.32 25.62
N ASN A 135 -14.17 -3.06 24.51
CA ASN A 135 -14.76 -4.39 24.46
C ASN A 135 -13.70 -5.51 24.46
N PHE A 136 -12.40 -5.14 24.50
CA PHE A 136 -11.26 -6.05 24.32
C PHE A 136 -11.35 -7.33 25.17
N ALA A 137 -11.64 -7.20 26.46
CA ALA A 137 -11.70 -8.34 27.40
C ALA A 137 -12.85 -9.32 27.13
N ASN A 138 -13.83 -8.93 26.30
CA ASN A 138 -14.99 -9.74 25.96
C ASN A 138 -14.89 -10.34 24.55
N LEU A 139 -13.90 -9.94 23.76
CA LEU A 139 -13.77 -10.40 22.37
C LEU A 139 -13.10 -11.77 22.29
N GLU A 140 -13.46 -12.52 21.27
CA GLU A 140 -12.75 -13.74 20.94
C GLU A 140 -11.55 -13.42 20.05
N GLY A 141 -10.39 -14.01 20.33
CA GLY A 141 -9.19 -13.78 19.53
C GLY A 141 -7.87 -14.18 20.19
N TYR A 142 -6.79 -14.03 19.44
CA TYR A 142 -5.44 -14.33 19.91
C TYR A 142 -4.80 -13.10 20.53
N VAL A 143 -4.40 -13.21 21.80
CA VAL A 143 -3.84 -12.10 22.58
C VAL A 143 -2.32 -12.19 22.57
N PHE A 144 -1.69 -11.03 22.36
CA PHE A 144 -0.24 -10.86 22.46
C PHE A 144 0.08 -9.81 23.52
N ASP A 145 1.02 -10.13 24.40
CA ASP A 145 1.60 -9.18 25.34
C ASP A 145 2.66 -8.33 24.63
N ILE A 146 2.63 -7.02 24.84
CA ILE A 146 3.72 -6.12 24.42
C ILE A 146 4.83 -6.20 25.47
N LEU A 147 6.05 -6.52 25.01
CA LEU A 147 7.19 -6.79 25.89
C LEU A 147 7.77 -5.52 26.49
N ASP A 148 7.91 -4.48 25.67
CA ASP A 148 8.50 -3.20 26.04
C ASP A 148 7.70 -2.04 25.45
N GLY A 149 7.43 -1.02 26.27
CA GLY A 149 6.64 0.15 25.88
C GLY A 149 5.13 -0.09 25.94
N LYS A 150 4.38 0.75 25.23
CA LYS A 150 2.92 0.68 25.14
C LYS A 150 2.47 1.06 23.74
N ALA A 151 1.61 0.24 23.16
CA ALA A 151 0.88 0.60 21.95
C ALA A 151 -0.08 1.78 22.23
N ALA A 152 -0.34 2.59 21.20
CA ALA A 152 -1.45 3.53 21.22
C ALA A 152 -2.77 2.76 21.40
N PRO A 153 -3.60 3.10 22.40
CA PRO A 153 -4.85 2.39 22.67
C PRO A 153 -5.79 2.39 21.48
N ASN A 154 -6.50 1.28 21.27
CA ASN A 154 -7.50 1.13 20.20
C ASN A 154 -6.96 1.27 18.77
N GLU A 155 -5.65 1.41 18.56
CA GLU A 155 -5.06 1.48 17.21
C GLU A 155 -4.84 0.10 16.59
N THR A 156 -4.83 0.06 15.26
CA THR A 156 -4.55 -1.16 14.49
C THR A 156 -3.04 -1.36 14.32
N TYR A 157 -2.60 -2.61 14.40
CA TYR A 157 -1.21 -3.03 14.24
C TYR A 157 -1.13 -4.22 13.28
N TYR A 158 -0.10 -4.22 12.44
CA TYR A 158 0.27 -5.35 11.62
C TYR A 158 1.13 -6.33 12.43
N VAL A 159 0.81 -7.61 12.43
CA VAL A 159 1.48 -8.63 13.25
C VAL A 159 2.43 -9.44 12.38
N VAL A 160 3.72 -9.46 12.71
CA VAL A 160 4.77 -10.05 11.86
C VAL A 160 5.65 -11.05 12.60
N LYS A 161 6.22 -11.98 11.84
CA LYS A 161 7.37 -12.78 12.28
C LYS A 161 8.62 -12.09 11.75
N LYS A 162 9.56 -11.71 12.63
CA LYS A 162 10.80 -11.02 12.22
C LYS A 162 11.64 -11.81 11.20
N GLN A 163 11.54 -13.13 11.21
CA GLN A 163 12.23 -13.99 10.23
C GLN A 163 11.65 -13.88 8.80
N ASP A 164 10.40 -13.43 8.67
CA ASP A 164 9.66 -13.36 7.42
C ASP A 164 9.51 -11.91 6.92
N PHE A 165 9.54 -10.94 7.83
CA PHE A 165 9.55 -9.51 7.54
C PHE A 165 10.80 -8.84 8.12
N ASP A 166 11.68 -8.36 7.23
CA ASP A 166 12.88 -7.62 7.64
C ASP A 166 12.50 -6.23 8.14
N LEU A 167 12.55 -6.01 9.45
CA LEU A 167 12.21 -4.72 10.06
C LEU A 167 13.17 -3.59 9.64
N GLU A 168 14.38 -3.91 9.18
CA GLU A 168 15.34 -2.92 8.67
C GLU A 168 14.98 -2.43 7.27
N SER A 169 14.01 -3.07 6.60
CA SER A 169 13.43 -2.56 5.34
C SER A 169 12.44 -1.40 5.54
N LEU A 170 12.03 -1.13 6.79
CA LEU A 170 11.10 -0.04 7.10
C LEU A 170 11.75 1.31 6.82
N LEU A 171 10.98 2.16 6.14
CA LEU A 171 11.36 3.53 5.83
C LEU A 171 10.85 4.49 6.90
N GLU A 172 11.60 5.57 7.12
CA GLU A 172 11.14 6.67 7.95
C GLU A 172 9.86 7.29 7.38
N ILE A 173 8.87 7.48 8.24
CA ILE A 173 7.61 8.15 7.92
C ILE A 173 7.58 9.47 8.67
N THR A 174 7.52 10.57 7.93
CA THR A 174 7.40 11.92 8.48
C THR A 174 5.97 12.42 8.35
N PRO A 175 5.33 12.90 9.44
CA PRO A 175 3.98 13.47 9.35
C PRO A 175 3.98 14.76 8.51
N PRO A 176 2.82 15.16 7.96
CA PRO A 176 2.72 16.39 7.19
C PRO A 176 3.00 17.61 8.07
N ALA A 177 3.58 18.66 7.46
CA ALA A 177 3.78 19.93 8.15
C ALA A 177 2.42 20.52 8.56
N GLN A 178 2.31 21.01 9.80
CA GLN A 178 1.05 21.46 10.39
C GLN A 178 0.65 22.90 10.00
N THR A 179 1.51 23.63 9.30
CA THR A 179 1.29 25.05 8.94
C THR A 179 1.85 25.34 7.55
N GLY A 180 1.04 25.93 6.68
CA GLY A 180 1.47 26.37 5.35
C GLY A 180 1.92 27.83 5.35
N THR A 181 3.15 28.07 4.93
CA THR A 181 3.65 29.35 4.42
C THR A 181 3.02 29.64 3.06
N ASP A 182 3.06 30.91 2.60
CA ASP A 182 2.52 31.28 1.28
C ASP A 182 3.16 30.46 0.14
N ALA A 183 4.45 30.14 0.25
CA ALA A 183 5.16 29.31 -0.72
C ALA A 183 4.66 27.85 -0.74
N GLU A 184 4.26 27.30 0.40
CA GLU A 184 3.68 25.96 0.48
C GLU A 184 2.28 25.91 -0.12
N LEU A 185 1.50 26.97 0.04
CA LEU A 185 0.17 27.11 -0.59
C LEU A 185 0.29 27.22 -2.12
N GLU A 186 1.23 28.02 -2.63
CA GLU A 186 1.48 28.13 -4.08
C GLU A 186 1.96 26.78 -4.68
N ALA A 187 2.81 26.06 -3.96
CA ALA A 187 3.25 24.72 -4.37
C ALA A 187 2.09 23.71 -4.38
N GLU A 188 1.16 23.81 -3.42
CA GLU A 188 -0.04 22.98 -3.38
C GLU A 188 -0.96 23.25 -4.59
N GLU A 189 -1.22 24.51 -4.93
CA GLU A 189 -2.04 24.86 -6.10
C GLU A 189 -1.39 24.38 -7.40
N THR A 190 -0.07 24.56 -7.54
CA THR A 190 0.69 24.02 -8.68
C THR A 190 0.56 22.49 -8.77
N LEU A 191 0.59 21.80 -7.63
CA LEU A 191 0.43 20.35 -7.56
C LEU A 191 -0.99 19.93 -7.97
N LYS A 192 -2.04 20.65 -7.53
CA LYS A 192 -3.44 20.41 -7.92
C LYS A 192 -3.63 20.57 -9.41
N GLU A 193 -3.07 21.61 -10.02
CA GLU A 193 -3.12 21.85 -11.47
C GLU A 193 -2.46 20.68 -12.23
N ASN A 194 -1.25 20.29 -11.83
CA ASN A 194 -0.52 19.19 -12.47
C ASN A 194 -1.29 17.86 -12.38
N ILE A 195 -1.82 17.51 -11.21
CA ILE A 195 -2.60 16.29 -11.05
C ILE A 195 -3.91 16.37 -11.84
N SER A 196 -4.56 17.54 -11.89
CA SER A 196 -5.79 17.73 -12.68
C SER A 196 -5.55 17.47 -14.17
N LEU A 197 -4.42 17.94 -14.71
CA LEU A 197 -4.00 17.69 -16.09
C LEU A 197 -3.69 16.22 -16.34
N MET A 198 -2.94 15.57 -15.44
CA MET A 198 -2.63 14.13 -15.55
C MET A 198 -3.89 13.25 -15.53
N ARG A 199 -4.94 13.68 -14.82
CA ARG A 199 -6.13 12.88 -14.55
C ARG A 199 -7.37 13.28 -15.35
N ASP A 200 -7.26 14.32 -16.18
CA ASP A 200 -8.39 14.92 -16.91
C ASP A 200 -9.62 15.18 -16.03
N ARG A 201 -9.35 15.69 -14.82
CA ARG A 201 -10.35 15.94 -13.78
C ARG A 201 -9.81 16.91 -12.74
N ASP A 202 -10.53 17.99 -12.50
CA ASP A 202 -10.15 19.00 -11.51
C ASP A 202 -9.98 18.38 -10.12
N VAL A 203 -8.90 18.74 -9.43
CA VAL A 203 -8.63 18.42 -8.02
C VAL A 203 -9.25 19.51 -7.15
N THR A 204 -10.22 19.14 -6.32
CA THR A 204 -10.86 20.07 -5.38
C THR A 204 -10.03 20.23 -4.13
N GLN A 205 -9.45 19.14 -3.63
CA GLN A 205 -8.63 19.12 -2.42
C GLN A 205 -7.47 18.14 -2.58
N ILE A 206 -6.33 18.49 -2.02
CA ILE A 206 -5.18 17.61 -1.87
C ILE A 206 -4.62 17.77 -0.47
N TRP A 207 -4.18 16.67 0.12
CA TRP A 207 -3.49 16.69 1.40
C TRP A 207 -2.26 15.82 1.34
N THR A 208 -1.16 16.28 1.94
CA THR A 208 -0.03 15.40 2.23
C THR A 208 -0.42 14.50 3.40
N LEU A 209 -0.35 13.19 3.21
CA LEU A 209 -0.53 12.20 4.27
C LEU A 209 0.78 11.92 5.01
N ALA A 210 1.89 11.82 4.28
CA ALA A 210 3.21 11.55 4.85
C ALA A 210 4.35 11.87 3.87
N GLY A 211 5.52 12.21 4.40
CA GLY A 211 6.80 11.98 3.73
C GLY A 211 7.29 10.56 4.02
N ILE A 212 7.92 9.92 3.04
CA ILE A 212 8.43 8.54 3.16
C ILE A 212 9.88 8.51 2.67
N GLY A 213 10.80 8.24 3.60
CA GLY A 213 12.23 8.46 3.37
C GLY A 213 12.53 9.90 2.95
N SER A 214 13.56 10.10 2.14
CA SER A 214 14.00 11.44 1.71
C SER A 214 13.33 11.97 0.44
N GLU A 215 12.74 11.10 -0.38
CA GLU A 215 12.37 11.44 -1.77
C GLU A 215 10.88 11.29 -2.07
N ARG A 216 10.14 10.56 -1.23
CA ARG A 216 8.76 10.17 -1.54
C ARG A 216 7.75 10.93 -0.70
N LYS A 217 6.59 11.21 -1.30
CA LYS A 217 5.47 11.88 -0.63
C LYS A 217 4.16 11.18 -0.96
N LEU A 218 3.38 10.89 0.07
CA LEU A 218 2.07 10.27 -0.03
C LEU A 218 0.99 11.33 0.12
N TYR A 219 -0.02 11.29 -0.73
CA TYR A 219 -1.10 12.26 -0.80
C TYR A 219 -2.47 11.58 -0.81
N LEU A 220 -3.45 12.28 -0.27
CA LEU A 220 -4.88 12.06 -0.50
C LEU A 220 -5.37 13.13 -1.47
N VAL A 221 -5.98 12.73 -2.57
CA VAL A 221 -6.48 13.63 -3.62
C VAL A 221 -7.98 13.45 -3.79
N ARG A 222 -8.76 14.51 -3.58
CA ARG A 222 -10.20 14.55 -3.87
C ARG A 222 -10.42 15.29 -5.18
N PHE A 223 -11.14 14.64 -6.10
CA PHE A 223 -11.47 15.21 -7.40
C PHE A 223 -12.88 15.80 -7.40
N ALA A 224 -13.10 16.79 -8.26
CA ALA A 224 -14.40 17.39 -8.51
C ALA A 224 -15.40 16.34 -8.99
N ASP A 225 -16.63 16.41 -8.52
CA ASP A 225 -17.67 15.45 -8.87
C ASP A 225 -18.12 15.61 -10.34
N LYS A 226 -18.36 14.48 -11.01
CA LYS A 226 -18.92 14.45 -12.39
C LYS A 226 -20.31 13.82 -12.32
N GLY A 227 -21.34 14.63 -12.08
CA GLY A 227 -22.70 14.14 -11.86
C GLY A 227 -22.78 13.29 -10.58
N LYS A 228 -23.09 12.00 -10.71
CA LYS A 228 -23.06 11.02 -9.60
C LYS A 228 -21.69 10.41 -9.37
N ASP A 229 -20.73 10.61 -10.29
CA ASP A 229 -19.42 9.97 -10.18
C ASP A 229 -18.56 10.72 -9.17
N ARG A 230 -18.12 9.99 -8.15
CA ARG A 230 -17.24 10.44 -7.07
C ARG A 230 -15.87 9.79 -7.25
N LEU A 231 -14.81 10.53 -6.94
CA LEU A 231 -13.46 10.01 -7.00
C LEU A 231 -12.58 10.68 -5.94
N PHE A 232 -11.90 9.85 -5.17
CA PHE A 232 -10.65 10.21 -4.53
C PHE A 232 -9.57 9.21 -4.91
N SER A 233 -8.31 9.59 -4.75
CA SER A 233 -7.18 8.71 -4.95
C SER A 233 -6.18 8.85 -3.80
N ILE A 234 -5.50 7.75 -3.49
CA ILE A 234 -4.22 7.79 -2.79
C ILE A 234 -3.15 7.91 -3.88
N ALA A 235 -2.30 8.93 -3.78
CA ALA A 235 -1.27 9.22 -4.77
C ALA A 235 0.11 9.24 -4.12
N LEU A 236 1.07 8.54 -4.71
CA LEU A 236 2.46 8.51 -4.27
C LEU A 236 3.30 9.23 -5.31
N PHE A 237 3.99 10.29 -4.91
CA PHE A 237 5.13 10.79 -5.65
C PHE A 237 6.37 10.01 -5.22
N ASN A 238 6.98 9.27 -6.14
CA ASN A 238 8.10 8.38 -5.83
C ASN A 238 9.48 9.03 -6.06
N GLY A 239 9.54 10.34 -6.33
CA GLY A 239 10.75 11.08 -6.69
C GLY A 239 10.82 11.42 -8.18
N GLU A 240 10.14 10.65 -9.02
CA GLU A 240 10.12 10.85 -10.47
C GLU A 240 8.71 11.07 -11.00
N ASN A 241 7.78 10.18 -10.65
CA ASN A 241 6.43 10.13 -11.20
C ASN A 241 5.38 9.99 -10.08
N PHE A 242 4.13 10.22 -10.45
CA PHE A 242 2.99 9.91 -9.58
C PHE A 242 2.43 8.53 -9.89
N LEU A 243 2.23 7.74 -8.85
CA LEU A 243 1.53 6.45 -8.86
C LEU A 243 0.21 6.64 -8.13
N PHE A 244 -0.89 6.10 -8.67
CA PHE A 244 -2.22 6.30 -8.11
C PHE A 244 -2.90 4.98 -7.74
N ARG A 245 -3.64 5.02 -6.63
CA ARG A 245 -4.73 4.09 -6.33
C ARG A 245 -6.03 4.87 -6.32
N ASP A 246 -6.87 4.62 -7.31
CA ASP A 246 -8.17 5.28 -7.44
C ASP A 246 -9.27 4.54 -6.68
N TYR A 247 -10.15 5.31 -6.05
CA TYR A 247 -11.37 4.83 -5.41
C TYR A 247 -12.58 5.48 -6.08
N PRO A 248 -12.97 5.03 -7.28
CA PRO A 248 -14.18 5.53 -7.94
C PRO A 248 -15.43 5.01 -7.23
N ALA A 249 -16.47 5.84 -7.15
CA ALA A 249 -17.80 5.45 -6.69
C ALA A 249 -18.88 6.15 -7.51
N VAL A 250 -20.07 5.56 -7.55
CA VAL A 250 -21.27 6.18 -8.10
C VAL A 250 -22.22 6.43 -6.94
N ALA A 251 -22.46 7.71 -6.63
CA ALA A 251 -23.34 8.11 -5.55
C ALA A 251 -24.80 7.75 -5.89
N GLU A 252 -25.38 6.80 -5.15
CA GLU A 252 -26.82 6.54 -5.19
C GLU A 252 -27.59 7.52 -4.30
N ASP A 253 -26.98 7.92 -3.20
CA ASP A 253 -27.38 9.00 -2.30
C ASP A 253 -26.16 9.81 -1.84
N ASP A 254 -26.40 10.87 -1.07
CA ASP A 254 -25.36 11.72 -0.50
C ASP A 254 -25.00 11.32 0.95
N ILE A 255 -25.37 10.11 1.39
CA ILE A 255 -25.13 9.62 2.75
C ILE A 255 -23.96 8.64 2.78
N SER A 256 -23.92 7.69 1.84
CA SER A 256 -22.91 6.63 1.80
C SER A 256 -22.37 6.44 0.39
N VAL A 257 -21.22 7.06 0.11
CA VAL A 257 -20.57 7.01 -1.20
C VAL A 257 -19.55 5.89 -1.29
N TRP A 258 -18.54 5.88 -0.42
CA TRP A 258 -17.52 4.83 -0.37
C TRP A 258 -17.67 3.93 0.86
N ARG A 259 -18.11 4.50 1.97
CA ARG A 259 -18.37 3.83 3.24
C ARG A 259 -19.68 4.33 3.83
N VAL A 260 -20.23 3.54 4.75
CA VAL A 260 -21.42 3.93 5.50
C VAL A 260 -21.18 5.25 6.22
N ASP A 261 -22.11 6.19 6.03
CA ASP A 261 -22.15 7.53 6.62
C ASP A 261 -20.92 8.41 6.34
N ASP A 262 -20.25 8.22 5.21
CA ASP A 262 -19.12 9.07 4.81
C ASP A 262 -19.55 10.39 4.13
N GLY A 263 -20.81 10.49 3.70
CA GLY A 263 -21.36 11.66 3.02
C GLY A 263 -20.64 12.04 1.71
N GLY A 264 -19.84 11.14 1.13
CA GLY A 264 -18.97 11.49 -0.01
C GLY A 264 -17.77 12.36 0.37
N GLU A 265 -17.40 12.38 1.65
CA GLU A 265 -16.26 13.12 2.17
C GLU A 265 -15.09 12.19 2.50
N VAL A 266 -13.87 12.71 2.27
CA VAL A 266 -12.63 12.07 2.70
C VAL A 266 -11.75 13.10 3.39
N SER A 267 -10.97 12.66 4.37
CA SER A 267 -10.05 13.53 5.09
C SER A 267 -8.78 12.77 5.50
N PRO A 268 -7.65 13.47 5.72
CA PRO A 268 -6.38 12.83 6.07
C PRO A 268 -6.45 11.90 7.28
N GLY A 269 -7.21 12.30 8.31
CA GLY A 269 -7.36 11.52 9.55
C GLY A 269 -8.04 10.16 9.34
N MET A 270 -8.68 9.93 8.19
CA MET A 270 -9.23 8.63 7.85
C MET A 270 -8.16 7.64 7.42
N PHE A 271 -6.97 8.08 6.99
CA PHE A 271 -5.98 7.25 6.32
C PHE A 271 -4.61 7.18 7.04
N PRO A 272 -4.54 6.71 8.30
CA PRO A 272 -3.25 6.59 8.97
C PRO A 272 -2.36 5.56 8.27
N LEU A 273 -1.09 5.95 8.07
CA LEU A 273 -0.07 5.10 7.49
C LEU A 273 0.56 4.25 8.59
N LEU A 274 0.34 2.94 8.55
CA LEU A 274 0.95 1.98 9.47
C LEU A 274 2.43 1.85 9.19
N LEU A 275 2.80 1.54 7.95
CA LEU A 275 4.19 1.31 7.59
C LEU A 275 4.48 1.67 6.14
N ALA A 276 5.75 1.90 5.85
CA ALA A 276 6.31 1.97 4.51
C ALA A 276 7.58 1.12 4.51
N ALA A 277 7.77 0.25 3.53
CA ALA A 277 8.92 -0.64 3.46
C ALA A 277 9.43 -0.78 2.02
N GLU A 278 10.75 -0.88 1.87
CA GLU A 278 11.37 -1.25 0.59
C GLU A 278 11.11 -2.73 0.30
N THR A 279 10.77 -3.06 -0.94
CA THR A 279 10.67 -4.45 -1.41
C THR A 279 11.51 -4.62 -2.68
N LYS A 280 11.58 -5.84 -3.22
CA LYS A 280 12.19 -6.07 -4.54
C LYS A 280 11.36 -5.49 -5.68
N GLN A 281 10.06 -5.27 -5.47
CA GLN A 281 9.09 -4.80 -6.46
C GLN A 281 8.87 -3.29 -6.41
N GLY A 282 9.34 -2.62 -5.35
CA GLY A 282 9.12 -1.20 -5.09
C GLY A 282 8.64 -0.95 -3.67
N LEU A 283 7.97 0.17 -3.44
CA LEU A 283 7.47 0.56 -2.12
C LEU A 283 6.21 -0.24 -1.72
N LEU A 284 6.23 -0.81 -0.52
CA LEU A 284 5.06 -1.36 0.16
C LEU A 284 4.55 -0.35 1.20
N LEU A 285 3.25 -0.08 1.20
CA LEU A 285 2.56 0.78 2.16
C LEU A 285 1.52 -0.04 2.91
N GLY A 286 1.57 -0.07 4.24
CA GLY A 286 0.48 -0.58 5.06
C GLY A 286 -0.36 0.58 5.57
N MET A 287 -1.66 0.61 5.27
CA MET A 287 -2.56 1.71 5.60
C MET A 287 -3.80 1.21 6.31
N SER A 288 -4.45 2.10 7.06
CA SER A 288 -5.84 1.91 7.46
C SER A 288 -6.75 2.95 6.82
N TRP A 289 -8.03 2.65 6.73
CA TRP A 289 -9.11 3.52 6.30
C TRP A 289 -10.22 3.45 7.35
N TRP A 290 -10.33 4.50 8.15
CA TRP A 290 -11.39 4.72 9.11
C TRP A 290 -12.67 5.21 8.43
N GLY A 291 -13.81 4.66 8.84
CA GLY A 291 -15.14 5.16 8.53
C GLY A 291 -16.03 5.09 9.77
N ALA A 292 -17.29 5.54 9.64
CA ALA A 292 -18.21 5.62 10.77
C ALA A 292 -18.47 4.26 11.45
N GLU A 293 -18.56 3.18 10.65
CA GLU A 293 -18.84 1.85 11.18
C GLU A 293 -17.61 1.07 11.63
N GLY A 294 -16.40 1.43 11.16
CA GLY A 294 -15.25 0.56 11.33
C GLY A 294 -13.98 1.01 10.63
N VAL A 295 -12.97 0.15 10.68
CA VAL A 295 -11.65 0.36 10.10
C VAL A 295 -11.35 -0.76 9.11
N ASN A 296 -10.83 -0.41 7.94
CA ASN A 296 -10.25 -1.38 7.01
C ASN A 296 -8.73 -1.15 6.93
N SER A 297 -7.92 -2.17 7.10
CA SER A 297 -6.47 -2.11 6.94
C SER A 297 -6.05 -2.99 5.77
N PHE A 298 -5.12 -2.48 4.95
CA PHE A 298 -4.71 -3.09 3.69
C PHE A 298 -3.30 -2.66 3.30
N PHE A 299 -2.75 -3.33 2.30
CA PHE A 299 -1.47 -2.97 1.71
C PHE A 299 -1.64 -2.40 0.29
N LEU A 300 -0.87 -1.36 -0.01
CA LEU A 300 -0.61 -0.89 -1.37
C LEU A 300 0.84 -1.21 -1.74
N LEU A 301 1.07 -1.71 -2.94
CA LEU A 301 2.39 -2.01 -3.48
C LEU A 301 2.57 -1.24 -4.79
N GLU A 302 3.75 -0.67 -5.02
CA GLU A 302 4.10 -0.16 -6.33
C GLU A 302 4.02 -1.29 -7.39
N ASP A 303 3.20 -1.07 -8.42
CA ASP A 303 2.98 -2.01 -9.51
C ASP A 303 3.07 -1.24 -10.84
N GLY A 304 4.31 -1.14 -11.34
CA GLY A 304 4.62 -0.39 -12.55
C GLY A 304 4.27 1.09 -12.40
N GLU A 305 3.21 1.52 -13.09
CA GLU A 305 2.72 2.91 -13.11
C GLU A 305 1.58 3.17 -12.10
N ASN A 306 1.23 2.20 -11.25
CA ASN A 306 0.11 2.30 -10.30
C ASN A 306 0.51 1.86 -8.88
N LEU A 307 -0.40 2.14 -7.93
CA LEU A 307 -0.40 1.51 -6.61
C LEU A 307 -1.43 0.37 -6.62
N GLY A 308 -0.96 -0.87 -6.61
CA GLY A 308 -1.79 -2.08 -6.53
C GLY A 308 -2.16 -2.42 -5.09
N GLU A 309 -3.41 -2.79 -4.84
CA GLU A 309 -3.83 -3.23 -3.50
C GLU A 309 -3.67 -4.75 -3.38
N LEU A 310 -2.98 -5.20 -2.33
CA LEU A 310 -2.77 -6.64 -2.10
C LEU A 310 -4.04 -7.30 -1.51
N ASP A 311 -4.17 -8.61 -1.71
CA ASP A 311 -5.26 -9.42 -1.13
C ASP A 311 -4.97 -9.82 0.33
N ILE A 312 -4.47 -8.86 1.10
CA ILE A 312 -4.24 -8.98 2.54
C ILE A 312 -4.98 -7.82 3.18
N LYS A 313 -6.11 -8.12 3.81
CA LYS A 313 -7.05 -7.12 4.33
C LYS A 313 -7.57 -7.53 5.70
N TYR A 314 -7.80 -6.52 6.52
CA TYR A 314 -8.44 -6.67 7.82
C TYR A 314 -9.54 -5.63 7.95
N GLY A 315 -10.69 -6.03 8.46
CA GLY A 315 -11.79 -5.13 8.77
C GLY A 315 -12.15 -5.30 10.23
N ARG A 316 -12.41 -4.20 10.93
CA ARG A 316 -12.96 -4.24 12.29
C ARG A 316 -14.15 -3.33 12.48
N TYR A 317 -15.18 -3.82 13.17
CA TYR A 317 -16.40 -3.07 13.46
C TYR A 317 -16.25 -2.25 14.75
N THR A 318 -16.35 -0.92 14.65
CA THR A 318 -16.05 -0.01 15.77
C THR A 318 -17.16 0.98 16.09
N SER A 319 -18.26 0.99 15.33
CA SER A 319 -19.40 1.89 15.57
C SER A 319 -19.88 1.80 17.03
N PRO A 320 -20.44 2.86 17.66
CA PRO A 320 -20.97 2.83 19.04
C PRO A 320 -22.32 2.12 19.24
#